data_AF-A0A2H0PGS8-F1
#
_entry.id   AF-A0A2H0PGS8-F1
#
_cell.length_a   1.000
_cell.length_b   1.000
_cell.length_c   1.000
_cell.angle_alpha   90.00
_cell.angle_beta   90.00
_cell.angle_gamma   90.00
#
_symmetry.space_group_name_H-M   'P 1'
#
loop_
_entity.id
_entity.type
_entity.pdbx_description
1 polymer ?
#
loop_
_entity_poly.entity_id
_entity_poly.type
_entity_poly.pdbx_seq_one_letter_code
_entity_poly.pdbx_strand_id
1 'polypeptide(L)'
;MTNSIKWRSELKKKPKRLVIKLGSSAVTRDGGGVDFDKLHNILADVSYLLNQGVQVVIVSSGAIHTGRAFLKTRKNEISMLQALSAVGQPMLMSAYHDFFAKRGFQCAQILLTHEDFRSSLRYKNARNTLNRLLENFVVPVLNENDTVSYSEITVGDNDQLAALTCKMTQPDVLVILTGTDGLCDRDPKKKGATIIPSVKHGEKLKGVLVSGRSAMGRGGMKTKLEAIRKTTGMRIPVILSNYRHKSPVLEALTRDAGTFFEGKKK
;
A
#
# COMPACT_ATOMS: atom_id res chain seq x y z
N MET A 1 -29.48 -4.93 -8.83
CA MET A 1 -29.10 -6.34 -8.66
C MET A 1 -27.59 -6.40 -8.50
N THR A 2 -27.08 -6.56 -7.29
CA THR A 2 -25.64 -6.70 -7.02
C THR A 2 -25.22 -8.10 -7.43
N ASN A 3 -24.63 -8.25 -8.62
CA ASN A 3 -23.93 -9.47 -8.98
C ASN A 3 -22.91 -9.77 -7.87
N SER A 4 -23.04 -10.94 -7.25
CA SER A 4 -22.13 -11.38 -6.20
C SER A 4 -20.71 -11.38 -6.77
N ILE A 5 -19.83 -10.55 -6.20
CA ILE A 5 -18.43 -10.56 -6.57
C ILE A 5 -17.88 -11.98 -6.40
N LYS A 6 -17.28 -12.51 -7.48
CA LYS A 6 -16.50 -13.74 -7.42
C LYS A 6 -15.08 -13.38 -6.95
N TRP A 7 -14.79 -13.70 -5.69
CA TRP A 7 -13.47 -13.53 -5.12
C TRP A 7 -12.49 -14.54 -5.69
N ARG A 8 -11.19 -14.18 -5.71
CA ARG A 8 -10.11 -15.13 -6.01
C ARG A 8 -10.23 -16.38 -5.15
N SER A 9 -10.04 -17.54 -5.79
CA SER A 9 -10.18 -18.84 -5.14
C SER A 9 -9.23 -19.00 -3.93
N GLU A 10 -8.05 -18.38 -4.01
CA GLU A 10 -6.99 -18.44 -3.01
C GLU A 10 -7.34 -17.72 -1.70
N LEU A 11 -8.25 -16.73 -1.75
CA LEU A 11 -8.74 -16.04 -0.55
C LEU A 11 -9.74 -16.88 0.25
N LYS A 12 -10.29 -17.95 -0.35
CA LYS A 12 -11.27 -18.91 0.21
C LYS A 12 -12.62 -18.32 0.64
N LYS A 13 -12.69 -17.04 1.00
CA LYS A 13 -13.89 -16.32 1.43
C LYS A 13 -13.77 -14.83 1.12
N LYS A 14 -14.89 -14.11 1.18
CA LYS A 14 -14.90 -12.64 1.14
C LYS A 14 -14.05 -12.09 2.30
N PRO A 15 -13.05 -11.22 2.04
CA PRO A 15 -12.30 -10.57 3.11
C PRO A 15 -13.21 -9.60 3.87
N LYS A 16 -13.10 -9.61 5.20
CA LYS A 16 -13.79 -8.66 6.09
C LYS A 16 -12.93 -7.43 6.34
N ARG A 17 -11.60 -7.58 6.33
CA ARG A 17 -10.65 -6.49 6.53
C ARG A 17 -9.47 -6.57 5.56
N LEU A 18 -9.09 -5.43 4.99
CA LEU A 18 -7.94 -5.32 4.09
C LEU A 18 -7.00 -4.21 4.53
N VAL A 19 -5.71 -4.43 4.27
CA VAL A 19 -4.72 -3.34 4.17
C VAL A 19 -4.38 -3.16 2.70
N ILE A 20 -4.38 -1.93 2.21
CA ILE A 20 -4.00 -1.58 0.84
C ILE A 20 -2.80 -0.65 0.91
N LYS A 21 -1.68 -1.07 0.32
CA LYS A 21 -0.47 -0.27 0.23
C LYS A 21 -0.37 0.37 -1.14
N LEU A 22 -0.23 1.69 -1.17
CA LEU A 22 -0.09 2.49 -2.38
C LEU A 22 1.34 3.04 -2.46
N GLY A 23 2.08 2.70 -3.52
CA GLY A 23 3.37 3.35 -3.79
C GLY A 23 3.20 4.79 -4.29
N SER A 24 4.27 5.60 -4.24
CA SER A 24 4.20 7.01 -4.66
C SER A 24 3.64 7.18 -6.07
N SER A 25 4.07 6.34 -7.02
CA SER A 25 3.61 6.39 -8.41
C SER A 25 2.14 6.02 -8.63
N ALA A 26 1.49 5.39 -7.63
CA ALA A 26 0.06 5.10 -7.66
C ALA A 26 -0.79 6.33 -7.27
N VAL A 27 -0.19 7.35 -6.63
CA VAL A 27 -0.90 8.51 -6.09
C VAL A 27 -0.35 9.86 -6.57
N THR A 28 0.80 9.88 -7.26
CA THR A 28 1.42 11.12 -7.74
C THR A 28 1.66 11.12 -9.25
N ARG A 29 1.68 12.32 -9.84
CA ARG A 29 2.03 12.55 -11.25
C ARG A 29 3.54 12.68 -11.43
N ASP A 30 3.97 12.50 -12.66
CA ASP A 30 5.32 12.81 -13.09
C ASP A 30 5.55 14.32 -12.92
N GLY A 31 6.63 14.71 -12.23
CA GLY A 31 6.89 16.11 -11.88
C GLY A 31 6.28 16.59 -10.56
N GLY A 32 5.45 15.77 -9.90
CA GLY A 32 4.90 16.04 -8.57
C GLY A 32 3.40 16.31 -8.55
N GLY A 33 2.88 16.60 -7.37
CA GLY A 33 1.43 16.74 -7.14
C GLY A 33 0.69 15.40 -7.11
N VAL A 34 -0.59 15.47 -6.73
CA VAL A 34 -1.49 14.30 -6.65
C VAL A 34 -1.98 13.92 -8.03
N ASP A 35 -1.98 12.62 -8.33
CA ASP A 35 -2.63 12.05 -9.50
C ASP A 35 -4.07 11.67 -9.16
N PHE A 36 -4.98 12.62 -9.36
CA PHE A 36 -6.40 12.45 -9.01
C PHE A 36 -7.07 11.31 -9.78
N ASP A 37 -6.66 11.03 -11.03
CA ASP A 37 -7.31 9.99 -11.84
C ASP A 37 -6.94 8.59 -11.32
N LYS A 38 -5.64 8.36 -11.07
CA LYS A 38 -5.19 7.10 -10.46
C LYS A 38 -5.79 6.91 -9.07
N LEU A 39 -5.75 7.95 -8.25
CA LEU A 39 -6.30 7.91 -6.90
C LEU A 39 -7.82 7.66 -6.93
N HIS A 40 -8.54 8.28 -7.87
CA HIS A 40 -9.98 8.08 -8.04
C HIS A 40 -10.33 6.62 -8.30
N ASN A 41 -9.65 5.97 -9.25
CA ASN A 41 -9.92 4.56 -9.58
C ASN A 41 -9.70 3.64 -8.37
N ILE A 42 -8.62 3.86 -7.62
CA ILE A 42 -8.32 3.09 -6.40
C ILE A 42 -9.39 3.34 -5.33
N LEU A 43 -9.74 4.60 -5.07
CA LEU A 43 -10.69 4.93 -4.01
C LEU A 43 -12.14 4.60 -4.36
N ALA A 44 -12.48 4.52 -5.66
CA ALA A 44 -13.77 4.04 -6.12
C ALA A 44 -13.96 2.56 -5.76
N ASP A 45 -12.94 1.74 -5.99
CA ASP A 45 -12.93 0.34 -5.54
C ASP A 45 -13.02 0.23 -4.01
N VAL A 46 -12.29 1.07 -3.28
CA VAL A 46 -12.37 1.10 -1.80
C VAL A 46 -13.78 1.46 -1.35
N SER A 47 -14.40 2.48 -1.93
CA SER A 47 -15.77 2.88 -1.59
C SER A 47 -16.80 1.80 -1.90
N TYR A 48 -16.60 1.06 -3.00
CA TYR A 48 -17.39 -0.12 -3.28
C TYR A 48 -17.24 -1.15 -2.15
N LEU A 49 -16.02 -1.47 -1.71
CA LEU A 49 -15.76 -2.42 -0.63
C LEU A 49 -16.37 -1.96 0.71
N LEU A 50 -16.26 -0.66 1.04
CA LEU A 50 -16.85 -0.08 2.25
C LEU A 50 -18.38 -0.26 2.27
N ASN A 51 -19.05 -0.01 1.14
CA ASN A 51 -20.49 -0.27 1.00
C ASN A 51 -20.86 -1.75 1.19
N GLN A 52 -19.91 -2.65 0.99
CA GLN A 52 -20.07 -4.09 1.22
C GLN A 52 -19.73 -4.51 2.66
N GLY A 53 -19.54 -3.55 3.58
CA GLY A 53 -19.21 -3.79 4.99
C GLY A 53 -17.76 -4.22 5.23
N VAL A 54 -16.88 -4.00 4.26
CA VAL A 54 -15.47 -4.40 4.34
C VAL A 54 -14.66 -3.28 4.98
N GLN A 55 -13.90 -3.58 6.02
CA GLN A 55 -13.01 -2.61 6.68
C GLN A 55 -11.71 -2.45 5.87
N VAL A 56 -11.31 -1.21 5.59
CA VAL A 56 -10.12 -0.93 4.78
C VAL A 56 -9.18 0.00 5.53
N VAL A 57 -7.89 -0.35 5.51
CA VAL A 57 -6.78 0.50 5.95
C VAL A 57 -5.92 0.81 4.75
N ILE A 58 -5.58 2.08 4.53
CA ILE A 58 -4.70 2.51 3.44
C ILE A 58 -3.33 2.86 4.02
N VAL A 59 -2.27 2.35 3.43
CA VAL A 59 -0.89 2.80 3.68
C VAL A 59 -0.42 3.51 2.43
N SER A 60 -0.43 4.83 2.46
CA SER A 60 -0.09 5.69 1.32
C SER A 60 1.38 6.05 1.35
N SER A 61 2.01 6.17 0.19
CA SER A 61 3.24 6.94 -0.01
C SER A 61 2.91 8.26 -0.71
N GLY A 62 3.92 8.96 -1.23
CA GLY A 62 3.74 10.04 -2.18
C GLY A 62 3.89 11.44 -1.61
N ALA A 63 3.86 11.67 -0.30
CA ALA A 63 3.89 13.02 0.30
C ALA A 63 5.03 13.89 -0.25
N ILE A 64 6.27 13.38 -0.22
CA ILE A 64 7.43 14.07 -0.79
C ILE A 64 7.28 14.37 -2.28
N HIS A 65 6.73 13.42 -3.05
CA HIS A 65 6.53 13.61 -4.50
C HIS A 65 5.44 14.66 -4.75
N THR A 66 4.36 14.64 -3.97
CA THR A 66 3.30 15.65 -4.01
C THR A 66 3.87 17.03 -3.75
N GLY A 67 4.70 17.20 -2.71
CA GLY A 67 5.31 18.49 -2.36
C GLY A 67 6.24 19.07 -3.43
N ARG A 68 6.79 18.23 -4.34
CA ARG A 68 7.70 18.70 -5.40
C ARG A 68 7.04 19.62 -6.43
N ALA A 69 5.71 19.59 -6.53
CA ALA A 69 4.98 20.56 -7.34
C ALA A 69 5.12 22.00 -6.81
N PHE A 70 5.46 22.17 -5.53
CA PHE A 70 5.48 23.46 -4.85
C PHE A 70 6.88 23.92 -4.48
N LEU A 71 7.72 23.01 -3.97
CA LEU A 71 9.12 23.30 -3.68
C LEU A 71 10.01 22.73 -4.78
N LYS A 72 10.36 23.57 -5.75
CA LYS A 72 11.26 23.20 -6.85
C LYS A 72 12.68 23.08 -6.34
N THR A 73 13.19 21.86 -6.27
CA THR A 73 14.57 21.57 -5.86
C THR A 73 15.12 20.35 -6.55
N ARG A 74 16.43 20.37 -6.84
CA ARG A 74 17.18 19.19 -7.28
C ARG A 74 17.92 18.51 -6.12
N LYS A 75 18.03 19.17 -4.97
CA LYS A 75 18.72 18.65 -3.79
C LYS A 75 17.81 17.72 -3.01
N ASN A 76 18.31 16.53 -2.67
CA ASN A 76 17.61 15.55 -1.83
C ASN A 76 18.24 15.51 -0.43
N GLU A 77 18.54 16.67 0.15
CA GLU A 77 18.96 16.79 1.55
C GLU A 77 17.77 16.41 2.46
N ILE A 78 18.03 15.82 3.62
CA ILE A 78 16.99 15.29 4.52
C ILE A 78 15.99 16.39 4.89
N SER A 79 16.47 17.55 5.31
CA SER A 79 15.63 18.72 5.65
C SER A 79 14.70 19.11 4.51
N MET A 80 15.17 19.04 3.26
CA MET A 80 14.37 19.38 2.10
C MET A 80 13.32 18.30 1.79
N LEU A 81 13.67 17.02 1.95
CA LEU A 81 12.70 15.92 1.83
C LEU A 81 11.62 16.00 2.93
N GLN A 82 12.01 16.36 4.16
CA GLN A 82 11.08 16.60 5.27
C GLN A 82 10.14 17.77 4.96
N ALA A 83 10.66 18.89 4.45
CA ALA A 83 9.87 20.03 4.03
C ALA A 83 8.91 19.67 2.89
N LEU A 84 9.38 18.94 1.88
CA LEU A 84 8.55 18.42 0.79
C LEU A 84 7.42 17.52 1.31
N SER A 85 7.70 16.64 2.27
CA SER A 85 6.67 15.79 2.89
C SER A 85 5.66 16.62 3.68
N ALA A 86 6.14 17.59 4.48
CA ALA A 86 5.27 18.48 5.26
C ALA A 86 4.32 19.30 4.37
N VAL A 87 4.77 19.70 3.17
CA VAL A 87 3.90 20.35 2.16
C VAL A 87 2.95 19.36 1.51
N GLY A 88 3.44 18.20 1.08
CA GLY A 88 2.64 17.28 0.26
C GLY A 88 1.71 16.34 1.04
N GLN A 89 1.98 16.07 2.32
CA GLN A 89 1.14 15.20 3.14
C GLN A 89 -0.27 15.76 3.37
N PRO A 90 -0.46 17.05 3.78
CA PRO A 90 -1.78 17.65 3.87
C PRO A 90 -2.56 17.61 2.55
N MET A 91 -1.88 17.78 1.42
CA MET A 91 -2.50 17.73 0.09
C MET A 91 -3.01 16.34 -0.26
N LEU A 92 -2.22 15.30 0.01
CA LEU A 92 -2.69 13.93 -0.16
C LEU A 92 -3.91 13.67 0.72
N MET A 93 -3.86 14.08 1.99
CA MET A 93 -5.00 13.91 2.89
C MET A 93 -6.24 14.67 2.44
N SER A 94 -6.10 15.89 1.89
CA SER A 94 -7.22 16.62 1.29
C SER A 94 -7.84 15.81 0.16
N ALA A 95 -7.02 15.24 -0.74
CA ALA A 95 -7.52 14.44 -1.85
C ALA A 95 -8.26 13.17 -1.39
N TYR A 96 -7.75 12.47 -0.36
CA TYR A 96 -8.47 11.34 0.26
C TYR A 96 -9.78 11.79 0.90
N HIS A 97 -9.74 12.87 1.70
CA HIS A 97 -10.90 13.40 2.41
C HIS A 97 -12.01 13.83 1.44
N ASP A 98 -11.68 14.65 0.44
CA ASP A 98 -12.62 15.14 -0.56
C ASP A 98 -13.28 13.98 -1.32
N PHE A 99 -12.51 12.92 -1.62
CA PHE A 99 -13.05 11.75 -2.30
C PHE A 99 -14.04 10.98 -1.43
N PHE A 100 -13.68 10.67 -0.19
CA PHE A 100 -14.50 9.88 0.73
C PHE A 100 -15.74 10.65 1.20
N ALA A 101 -15.59 11.94 1.51
CA ALA A 101 -16.69 12.80 1.95
C ALA A 101 -17.81 12.87 0.91
N LYS A 102 -17.47 13.00 -0.39
CA LYS A 102 -18.43 12.96 -1.50
C LYS A 102 -19.24 11.66 -1.60
N ARG A 103 -18.80 10.60 -0.92
CA ARG A 103 -19.44 9.26 -0.92
C ARG A 103 -20.00 8.88 0.45
N GLY A 104 -20.06 9.81 1.39
CA GLY A 104 -20.58 9.57 2.74
C GLY A 104 -19.64 8.78 3.64
N PHE A 105 -18.36 8.64 3.27
CA PHE A 105 -17.34 7.97 4.08
C PHE A 105 -16.42 8.99 4.75
N GLN A 106 -15.78 8.57 5.84
CA GLN A 106 -14.78 9.34 6.55
C GLN A 106 -13.43 8.65 6.49
N CYS A 107 -12.35 9.42 6.44
CA CYS A 107 -11.00 8.92 6.60
C CYS A 107 -10.25 9.68 7.69
N ALA A 108 -9.27 9.03 8.32
CA ALA A 108 -8.46 9.61 9.38
C ALA A 108 -6.97 9.50 9.02
N GLN A 109 -6.23 10.60 9.19
CA GLN A 109 -4.78 10.60 9.03
C GLN A 109 -4.11 9.93 10.22
N ILE A 110 -3.16 9.04 9.94
CA ILE A 110 -2.28 8.44 10.95
C ILE A 110 -0.83 8.59 10.45
N LEU A 111 0.01 9.26 11.21
CA LEU A 111 1.44 9.40 10.91
C LEU A 111 2.24 8.65 11.97
N LEU A 112 3.09 7.73 11.53
CA LEU A 112 3.91 6.89 12.42
C LEU A 112 5.36 6.89 11.94
N THR A 113 6.27 6.59 12.85
CA THR A 113 7.68 6.34 12.56
C THR A 113 8.03 4.89 12.87
N HIS A 114 9.14 4.37 12.33
CA HIS A 114 9.68 3.08 12.76
C HIS A 114 9.89 2.96 14.29
N GLU A 115 10.20 4.06 14.96
CA GLU A 115 10.39 4.11 16.42
C GLU A 115 9.09 3.86 17.21
N ASP A 116 7.93 4.20 16.64
CA ASP A 116 6.63 3.93 17.25
C ASP A 116 6.36 2.42 17.40
N PHE A 117 6.99 1.60 16.56
CA PHE A 117 6.89 0.15 16.60
C PHE A 117 7.87 -0.53 17.57
N ARG A 118 8.91 0.19 18.01
CA ARG A 118 9.88 -0.29 19.00
C ARG A 118 9.41 -0.05 20.44
N SER A 119 8.54 0.94 20.65
CA SER A 119 7.92 1.20 21.95
C SER A 119 6.63 0.39 22.11
N SER A 120 6.55 -0.45 23.14
CA SER A 120 5.36 -1.25 23.45
C SER A 120 4.13 -0.37 23.70
N LEU A 121 4.31 0.77 24.37
CA LEU A 121 3.24 1.72 24.66
C LEU A 121 2.73 2.43 23.40
N ARG A 122 3.65 2.99 22.58
CA ARG A 122 3.26 3.68 21.33
C ARG A 122 2.60 2.72 20.35
N TYR A 123 3.14 1.51 20.22
CA TYR A 123 2.53 0.43 19.44
C TYR A 123 1.11 0.10 19.91
N LYS A 124 0.89 -0.07 21.22
CA LYS A 124 -0.43 -0.36 21.79
C LYS A 124 -1.42 0.77 21.49
N ASN A 125 -1.00 2.02 21.63
CA ASN A 125 -1.84 3.19 21.36
C ASN A 125 -2.21 3.31 19.88
N ALA A 126 -1.24 3.14 18.98
CA ALA A 126 -1.49 3.13 17.54
C ALA A 126 -2.47 2.01 17.16
N ARG A 127 -2.24 0.79 17.65
CA ARG A 127 -3.12 -0.37 17.42
C ARG A 127 -4.54 -0.10 17.91
N ASN A 128 -4.71 0.42 19.12
CA ASN A 128 -6.02 0.69 19.70
C ASN A 128 -6.77 1.76 18.89
N THR A 129 -6.08 2.83 18.51
CA THR A 129 -6.64 3.90 17.67
C THR A 129 -7.10 3.36 16.31
N LEU A 130 -6.26 2.58 15.63
CA LEU A 130 -6.61 1.97 14.35
C LEU A 130 -7.83 1.06 14.45
N ASN A 131 -7.91 0.21 15.47
CA ASN A 131 -9.08 -0.65 15.66
C ASN A 131 -10.34 0.17 15.96
N ARG A 132 -10.25 1.22 16.79
CA ARG A 132 -11.40 2.09 17.08
C ARG A 132 -11.90 2.82 15.83
N LEU A 133 -11.01 3.30 14.98
CA LEU A 133 -11.40 3.91 13.68
C LEU A 133 -12.17 2.90 12.81
N LEU A 134 -11.65 1.68 12.69
CA LEU A 134 -12.28 0.62 11.89
C LEU A 134 -13.63 0.17 12.46
N GLU A 135 -13.77 0.09 13.78
CA GLU A 135 -15.05 -0.19 14.48
C GLU A 135 -16.11 0.89 14.20
N ASN A 136 -15.69 2.12 13.94
CA ASN A 136 -16.56 3.25 13.61
C ASN A 136 -16.64 3.51 12.09
N PHE A 137 -16.25 2.54 11.26
CA PHE A 137 -16.28 2.62 9.79
C PHE A 137 -15.49 3.81 9.19
N VAL A 138 -14.50 4.32 9.92
CA VAL A 138 -13.57 5.36 9.44
C VAL A 138 -12.36 4.69 8.80
N VAL A 139 -11.99 5.12 7.59
CA VAL A 139 -10.84 4.58 6.84
C VAL A 139 -9.53 5.18 7.35
N PRO A 140 -8.65 4.43 8.02
CA PRO A 140 -7.35 4.96 8.41
C PRO A 140 -6.44 5.07 7.18
N VAL A 141 -5.86 6.24 6.97
CA VAL A 141 -4.84 6.50 5.93
C VAL A 141 -3.52 6.76 6.64
N LEU A 142 -2.65 5.76 6.61
CA LEU A 142 -1.34 5.77 7.24
C LEU A 142 -0.27 6.26 6.27
N ASN A 143 0.68 7.03 6.79
CA ASN A 143 1.95 7.31 6.12
C ASN A 143 3.07 7.42 7.18
N GLU A 144 4.32 7.35 6.74
CA GLU A 144 5.46 7.66 7.60
C GLU A 144 5.39 9.15 8.02
N ASN A 145 5.73 9.45 9.28
CA ASN A 145 5.90 10.82 9.74
C ASN A 145 7.29 11.34 9.31
N ASP A 146 7.44 11.60 8.01
CA ASP A 146 8.73 11.96 7.40
C ASP A 146 9.37 13.17 8.09
N THR A 147 8.59 14.15 8.55
CA THR A 147 9.08 15.40 9.18
C THR A 147 9.97 15.16 10.39
N VAL A 148 9.74 14.08 11.14
CA VAL A 148 10.51 13.73 12.35
C VAL A 148 11.27 12.41 12.22
N SER A 149 11.18 11.75 11.06
CA SER A 149 11.93 10.53 10.80
C SER A 149 13.39 10.86 10.54
N TYR A 150 14.28 10.31 11.37
CA TYR A 150 15.73 10.53 11.32
C TYR A 150 16.46 9.46 10.48
N SER A 151 15.87 8.27 10.33
CA SER A 151 16.39 7.28 9.38
C SER A 151 16.29 7.88 7.99
N GLU A 152 17.42 8.01 7.28
CA GLU A 152 17.55 8.56 5.93
C GLU A 152 16.32 8.23 5.09
N ILE A 153 15.31 9.11 4.98
CA ILE A 153 13.95 8.83 4.46
C ILE A 153 13.97 7.65 3.48
N THR A 154 13.75 6.46 4.05
CA THR A 154 14.34 5.27 3.47
C THR A 154 13.40 4.70 2.45
N VAL A 155 14.04 4.31 1.38
CA VAL A 155 13.43 3.66 0.27
C VAL A 155 12.78 2.34 0.71
N GLY A 156 11.44 2.28 0.73
CA GLY A 156 10.69 1.08 1.11
C GLY A 156 10.03 1.11 2.49
N ASP A 157 10.09 2.25 3.19
CA ASP A 157 9.50 2.41 4.52
C ASP A 157 8.02 2.07 4.55
N ASN A 158 7.24 2.53 3.56
CA ASN A 158 5.82 2.21 3.55
C ASN A 158 5.50 0.76 3.17
N ASP A 159 6.42 0.01 2.57
CA ASP A 159 6.26 -1.44 2.41
C ASP A 159 6.36 -2.12 3.81
N GLN A 160 7.32 -1.68 4.64
CA GLN A 160 7.47 -2.16 6.02
C GLN A 160 6.33 -1.66 6.93
N LEU A 161 5.92 -0.40 6.81
CA LEU A 161 4.77 0.17 7.51
C LEU A 161 3.50 -0.63 7.20
N ALA A 162 3.31 -1.06 5.95
CA ALA A 162 2.18 -1.93 5.58
C ALA A 162 2.24 -3.29 6.28
N ALA A 163 3.41 -3.93 6.36
CA ALA A 163 3.56 -5.17 7.12
C ALA A 163 3.28 -4.95 8.62
N LEU A 164 3.77 -3.86 9.22
CA LEU A 164 3.52 -3.53 10.62
C LEU A 164 2.05 -3.18 10.87
N THR A 165 1.40 -2.52 9.93
CA THR A 165 -0.05 -2.25 9.94
C THR A 165 -0.84 -3.54 9.93
N CYS A 166 -0.43 -4.52 9.12
CA CYS A 166 -1.02 -5.85 9.12
C CYS A 166 -0.87 -6.53 10.49
N LYS A 167 0.28 -6.37 11.17
CA LYS A 167 0.48 -6.89 12.53
C LYS A 167 -0.49 -6.26 13.55
N MET A 168 -0.77 -4.97 13.44
CA MET A 168 -1.66 -4.25 14.34
C MET A 168 -3.14 -4.56 14.09
N THR A 169 -3.52 -4.68 12.82
CA THR A 169 -4.93 -4.73 12.40
C THR A 169 -5.41 -6.12 11.98
N GLN A 170 -4.49 -7.09 11.82
CA GLN A 170 -4.80 -8.49 11.45
C GLN A 170 -5.81 -8.61 10.29
N PRO A 171 -5.55 -7.98 9.14
CA PRO A 171 -6.44 -8.07 7.97
C PRO A 171 -6.49 -9.50 7.43
N ASP A 172 -7.53 -9.81 6.65
CA ASP A 172 -7.62 -11.07 5.91
C ASP A 172 -6.64 -11.10 4.72
N VAL A 173 -6.23 -9.93 4.19
CA VAL A 173 -5.30 -9.81 3.07
C VAL A 173 -4.61 -8.43 3.04
N LEU A 174 -3.35 -8.41 2.61
CA LEU A 174 -2.63 -7.20 2.20
C LEU A 174 -2.60 -7.10 0.68
N VAL A 175 -3.04 -5.99 0.11
CA VAL A 175 -2.89 -5.69 -1.33
C VAL A 175 -1.81 -4.62 -1.49
N ILE A 176 -0.75 -4.93 -2.23
CA ILE A 176 0.31 -3.98 -2.59
C ILE A 176 0.10 -3.58 -4.05
N LEU A 177 -0.30 -2.33 -4.27
CA LEU A 177 -0.41 -1.76 -5.60
C LEU A 177 0.92 -1.11 -6.02
N THR A 178 1.46 -1.58 -7.14
CA THR A 178 2.77 -1.19 -7.68
C THR A 178 2.69 -0.89 -9.18
N GLY A 179 3.76 -0.36 -9.76
CA GLY A 179 3.81 -0.05 -11.20
C GLY A 179 4.13 -1.25 -12.09
N THR A 180 4.18 -2.46 -11.53
CA THR A 180 4.49 -3.72 -12.21
C THR A 180 3.29 -4.65 -12.10
N ASP A 181 3.06 -5.51 -13.09
CA ASP A 181 1.90 -6.40 -13.09
C ASP A 181 1.95 -7.46 -11.99
N GLY A 182 3.13 -7.84 -11.53
CA GLY A 182 3.32 -8.78 -10.43
C GLY A 182 4.80 -9.07 -10.21
N LEU A 183 5.10 -10.21 -9.61
CA LEU A 183 6.44 -10.76 -9.54
C LEU A 183 6.74 -11.51 -10.82
N CYS A 184 7.80 -11.12 -11.53
CA CYS A 184 8.25 -11.81 -12.72
C CYS A 184 9.15 -13.01 -12.37
N ASP A 185 9.11 -14.05 -13.19
CA ASP A 185 10.00 -15.22 -13.10
C ASP A 185 11.47 -14.88 -13.38
N ARG A 186 11.72 -13.78 -14.09
CA ARG A 186 13.04 -13.22 -14.44
C ARG A 186 12.96 -11.70 -14.52
N ASP A 187 14.06 -11.05 -14.90
CA ASP A 187 14.08 -9.60 -15.15
C ASP A 187 12.98 -9.21 -16.18
N PRO A 188 12.03 -8.32 -15.83
CA PRO A 188 10.93 -7.93 -16.70
C PRO A 188 11.39 -7.28 -18.02
N LYS A 189 12.64 -6.81 -18.12
CA LYS A 189 13.21 -6.26 -19.36
C LYS A 189 13.65 -7.34 -20.35
N LYS A 190 13.76 -8.60 -19.92
CA LYS A 190 14.16 -9.71 -20.79
C LYS A 190 12.95 -10.25 -21.56
N LYS A 191 13.15 -10.58 -22.83
CA LYS A 191 12.11 -11.22 -23.66
C LYS A 191 11.62 -12.51 -23.00
N GLY A 192 10.30 -12.72 -23.02
CA GLY A 192 9.64 -13.91 -22.46
C GLY A 192 9.55 -13.93 -20.93
N ALA A 193 9.76 -12.81 -20.23
CA ALA A 193 9.44 -12.71 -18.81
C ALA A 193 7.92 -12.88 -18.59
N THR A 194 7.55 -13.69 -17.61
CA THR A 194 6.14 -13.97 -17.29
C THR A 194 5.86 -13.68 -15.83
N ILE A 195 4.61 -13.32 -15.53
CA ILE A 195 4.17 -13.08 -14.16
C ILE A 195 3.93 -14.43 -13.47
N ILE A 196 4.50 -14.57 -12.28
CA ILE A 196 4.23 -15.70 -11.40
C ILE A 196 2.83 -15.47 -10.79
N PRO A 197 1.83 -16.33 -11.06
CA PRO A 197 0.45 -16.10 -10.59
C PRO A 197 0.31 -16.33 -9.08
N SER A 198 1.04 -17.29 -8.53
CA SER A 198 1.04 -17.59 -7.09
C SER A 198 2.39 -18.10 -6.59
N VAL A 199 2.69 -17.83 -5.32
CA VAL A 199 3.89 -18.26 -4.61
C VAL A 199 3.46 -18.87 -3.28
N LYS A 200 3.83 -20.13 -3.02
CA LYS A 200 3.51 -20.81 -1.76
C LYS A 200 4.40 -20.31 -0.63
N HIS A 201 3.91 -20.40 0.61
CA HIS A 201 4.73 -20.03 1.76
C HIS A 201 5.97 -20.92 1.86
N GLY A 202 7.15 -20.31 2.04
CA GLY A 202 8.43 -21.03 2.13
C GLY A 202 9.01 -21.49 0.79
N GLU A 203 8.31 -21.27 -0.32
CA GLU A 203 8.83 -21.55 -1.65
C GLU A 203 10.07 -20.71 -1.93
N LYS A 204 11.18 -21.39 -2.25
CA LYS A 204 12.40 -20.69 -2.64
C LYS A 204 12.17 -20.12 -4.04
N LEU A 205 12.04 -18.81 -4.12
CA LEU A 205 12.09 -18.04 -5.36
C LEU A 205 13.52 -18.07 -5.94
N LYS A 206 13.99 -19.25 -6.35
CA LYS A 206 15.29 -19.42 -7.01
C LYS A 206 15.22 -18.72 -8.37
N GLY A 207 16.12 -17.76 -8.62
CA GLY A 207 16.22 -17.08 -9.92
C GLY A 207 15.35 -15.81 -10.08
N VAL A 208 14.47 -15.49 -9.12
CA VAL A 208 13.74 -14.22 -9.13
C VAL A 208 14.71 -13.10 -8.81
N LEU A 209 15.19 -12.45 -9.87
CA LEU A 209 16.06 -11.29 -9.76
C LEU A 209 15.28 -10.13 -9.14
N VAL A 210 15.71 -9.75 -7.95
CA VAL A 210 15.24 -8.60 -7.17
C VAL A 210 15.64 -7.24 -7.81
N SER A 211 16.27 -7.28 -8.99
CA SER A 211 16.91 -6.13 -9.62
C SER A 211 15.95 -5.36 -10.54
N GLY A 212 15.13 -4.50 -9.96
CA GLY A 212 14.38 -3.48 -10.70
C GLY A 212 14.24 -2.21 -9.88
N ARG A 213 15.07 -1.19 -10.16
CA ARG A 213 14.80 0.20 -9.74
C ARG A 213 13.82 0.78 -10.75
N SER A 214 12.56 1.00 -10.34
CA SER A 214 11.66 1.84 -11.14
C SER A 214 12.09 3.30 -10.99
N ALA A 215 12.22 4.04 -12.10
CA ALA A 215 12.73 5.42 -12.12
C ALA A 215 11.96 6.41 -11.19
N MET A 216 10.74 6.05 -10.81
CA MET A 216 9.83 6.87 -9.99
C MET A 216 9.41 6.22 -8.67
N GLY A 217 9.86 4.98 -8.42
CA GLY A 217 9.63 4.24 -7.19
C GLY A 217 10.97 3.76 -6.69
N ARG A 218 11.55 4.51 -5.76
CA ARG A 218 12.90 4.23 -5.26
C ARG A 218 12.94 2.85 -4.56
N GLY A 219 11.82 2.40 -3.95
CA GLY A 219 11.69 1.15 -3.16
C GLY A 219 11.33 -0.05 -4.00
N GLY A 220 12.32 -0.60 -4.71
CA GLY A 220 12.15 -1.65 -5.72
C GLY A 220 11.52 -2.96 -5.23
N MET A 221 11.69 -4.03 -6.01
CA MET A 221 11.09 -5.34 -5.69
C MET A 221 11.61 -5.93 -4.36
N LYS A 222 12.82 -5.57 -3.93
CA LYS A 222 13.43 -6.05 -2.68
C LYS A 222 12.58 -5.77 -1.45
N THR A 223 12.24 -4.50 -1.23
CA THR A 223 11.53 -4.06 -0.02
C THR A 223 10.12 -4.62 0.03
N LYS A 224 9.49 -4.77 -1.14
CA LYS A 224 8.19 -5.45 -1.29
C LYS A 224 8.29 -6.90 -0.88
N LEU A 225 9.27 -7.65 -1.39
CA LEU A 225 9.46 -9.05 -1.03
C LEU A 225 9.78 -9.24 0.45
N GLU A 226 10.52 -8.32 1.07
CA GLU A 226 10.75 -8.35 2.53
C GLU A 226 9.45 -8.13 3.32
N ALA A 227 8.64 -7.13 2.95
CA ALA A 227 7.33 -6.88 3.55
C ALA A 227 6.36 -8.06 3.33
N ILE A 228 6.36 -8.63 2.12
CA ILE A 228 5.58 -9.83 1.77
C ILE A 228 5.99 -11.01 2.65
N ARG A 229 7.30 -11.27 2.82
CA ARG A 229 7.81 -12.35 3.68
C ARG A 229 7.38 -12.17 5.13
N LYS A 230 7.49 -10.95 5.68
CA LYS A 230 7.02 -10.65 7.04
C LYS A 230 5.51 -10.88 7.17
N THR A 231 4.73 -10.39 6.21
CA THR A 231 3.25 -10.46 6.23
C THR A 231 2.74 -11.89 6.08
N THR A 232 3.27 -12.64 5.11
CA THR A 232 2.94 -14.06 4.93
C THR A 232 3.39 -14.91 6.12
N GLY A 233 4.50 -14.58 6.78
CA GLY A 233 4.92 -15.20 8.04
C GLY A 233 3.91 -15.03 9.18
N MET A 234 3.13 -13.95 9.17
CA MET A 234 2.01 -13.69 10.09
C MET A 234 0.70 -14.38 9.67
N ARG A 235 0.76 -15.31 8.70
CA ARG A 235 -0.39 -16.03 8.13
C ARG A 235 -1.36 -15.15 7.32
N ILE A 236 -0.94 -13.95 6.95
CA ILE A 236 -1.73 -13.01 6.15
C ILE A 236 -1.29 -13.13 4.69
N PRO A 237 -2.17 -13.53 3.76
CA PRO A 237 -1.83 -13.56 2.34
C PRO A 237 -1.58 -12.16 1.80
N VAL A 238 -0.75 -12.08 0.76
CA VAL A 238 -0.42 -10.81 0.10
C VAL A 238 -0.70 -10.91 -1.39
N ILE A 239 -1.26 -9.85 -1.98
CA ILE A 239 -1.45 -9.74 -3.42
C ILE A 239 -0.61 -8.56 -3.92
N LEU A 240 0.28 -8.81 -4.87
CA LEU A 240 1.04 -7.78 -5.56
C LEU A 240 0.43 -7.57 -6.95
N SER A 241 -0.09 -6.38 -7.23
CA SER A 241 -0.82 -6.09 -8.48
C SER A 241 -0.56 -4.67 -8.99
N ASN A 242 -0.92 -4.40 -10.24
CA ASN A 242 -0.66 -3.12 -10.90
C ASN A 242 -1.71 -2.08 -10.52
N TYR A 243 -1.29 -0.85 -10.18
CA TYR A 243 -2.24 0.25 -9.98
C TYR A 243 -2.87 0.77 -11.27
N ARG A 244 -2.37 0.38 -12.46
CA ARG A 244 -2.85 0.87 -13.76
C ARG A 244 -4.08 0.14 -14.31
N HIS A 245 -4.57 -0.88 -13.63
CA HIS A 245 -5.82 -1.52 -13.98
C HIS A 245 -7.02 -0.55 -13.83
N LYS A 246 -8.17 -0.87 -14.44
CA LYS A 246 -9.34 0.02 -14.38
C LYS A 246 -9.96 0.02 -12.98
N SER A 247 -9.95 -1.14 -12.34
CA SER A 247 -10.35 -1.32 -10.94
C SER A 247 -9.22 -2.01 -10.18
N PRO A 248 -8.15 -1.30 -9.82
CA PRO A 248 -6.92 -1.91 -9.30
C PRO A 248 -7.09 -2.81 -8.08
N VAL A 249 -7.95 -2.42 -7.13
CA VAL A 249 -8.14 -3.16 -5.89
C VAL A 249 -9.11 -4.31 -6.13
N LEU A 250 -10.23 -4.06 -6.84
CA LEU A 250 -11.18 -5.13 -7.12
C LEU A 250 -10.56 -6.19 -8.03
N GLU A 251 -9.87 -5.80 -9.10
CA GLU A 251 -9.20 -6.75 -9.99
C GLU A 251 -8.17 -7.59 -9.23
N ALA A 252 -7.40 -7.02 -8.30
CA ALA A 252 -6.50 -7.79 -7.44
C ALA A 252 -7.24 -8.83 -6.56
N LEU A 253 -8.47 -8.55 -6.14
CA LEU A 253 -9.27 -9.40 -5.26
C LEU A 253 -10.18 -10.40 -6.00
N THR A 254 -10.46 -10.18 -7.28
CA THR A 254 -11.48 -10.92 -8.03
C THR A 254 -10.97 -11.56 -9.31
N ARG A 255 -9.89 -11.03 -9.89
CA ARG A 255 -9.21 -11.60 -11.06
C ARG A 255 -7.90 -12.20 -10.60
N ASP A 256 -7.39 -13.20 -11.32
CA ASP A 256 -6.04 -13.73 -11.09
C ASP A 256 -4.97 -12.75 -11.64
N ALA A 257 -5.13 -11.46 -11.31
CA ALA A 257 -4.25 -10.38 -11.69
C ALA A 257 -3.09 -10.26 -10.69
N GLY A 258 -1.88 -10.23 -11.23
CA GLY A 258 -0.64 -10.15 -10.47
C GLY A 258 -0.28 -11.43 -9.72
N THR A 259 0.42 -11.29 -8.61
CA THR A 259 0.99 -12.42 -7.86
C THR A 259 0.35 -12.54 -6.48
N PHE A 260 -0.20 -13.71 -6.19
CA PHE A 260 -0.68 -14.08 -4.86
C PHE A 260 0.42 -14.78 -4.05
N PHE A 261 0.65 -14.34 -2.82
CA PHE A 261 1.59 -14.94 -1.90
C PHE A 261 0.82 -15.58 -0.75
N GLU A 262 0.97 -16.90 -0.58
CA GLU A 262 0.25 -17.65 0.45
C GLU A 262 0.77 -17.30 1.85
N GLY A 263 -0.16 -17.02 2.78
CA GLY A 263 0.16 -16.91 4.19
C GLY A 263 0.58 -18.28 4.78
N LYS A 264 1.48 -18.27 5.76
CA LYS A 264 1.88 -19.49 6.49
C LYS A 264 0.65 -20.26 7.00
N LYS A 265 0.60 -21.57 6.75
CA LYS A 265 -0.48 -22.44 7.25
C LYS A 265 -0.39 -22.59 8.78
N LYS A 266 -1.49 -23.04 9.39
CA LYS A 266 -1.54 -23.26 10.85
C LYS A 266 -0.46 -24.23 11.29
#